data_AF-A0A9W6L4J0-F1
#
_entry.id   AF-A0A9W6L4J0-F1
#
_cell.length_a   1.000
_cell.length_b   1.000
_cell.length_c   1.000
_cell.angle_alpha   90.00
_cell.angle_beta   90.00
_cell.angle_gamma   90.00
#
_symmetry.space_group_name_H-M   'P 1'
#
loop_
_entity.id
_entity.type
_entity.pdbx_description
1 polymer ?
#
loop_
_entity_poly.entity_id
_entity_poly.type
_entity_poly.pdbx_seq_one_letter_code
_entity_poly.pdbx_strand_id
1 'polypeptide(L)'
;MTEISDRYARHADAFAATIAAVPADRWSAQSPCEGWTAADVVSHVVDVHGMFLGLVGRRPESVPEDRAEAFAHVRRIVQADLENPERAGTTYDGMFGTQTFEWSVDNFVTFDLVLHRWDLGRATGLEVVIPEDEVTRIAGQVQGIPQEVRDAGTVFGSALTPPSDADAHTRLLAETGRKAW
;
A
#
# COMPACT_ATOMS: atom_id res chain seq x y z
N MET A 1 21.15 4.53 5.41
CA MET A 1 19.90 4.00 4.83
C MET A 1 19.58 4.83 3.60
N THR A 2 18.99 4.23 2.58
CA THR A 2 18.58 4.96 1.36
C THR A 2 17.27 5.69 1.60
N GLU A 3 16.95 6.68 0.77
CA GLU A 3 15.70 7.43 0.88
C GLU A 3 14.46 6.54 0.70
N ILE A 4 14.54 5.52 -0.17
CA ILE A 4 13.51 4.48 -0.32
C ILE A 4 13.33 3.66 0.96
N SER A 5 14.44 3.22 1.58
CA SER A 5 14.42 2.48 2.84
C SER A 5 13.75 3.28 3.96
N ASP A 6 14.08 4.56 4.07
CA ASP A 6 13.53 5.44 5.11
C ASP A 6 12.04 5.74 4.87
N ARG A 7 11.63 5.96 3.62
CA ARG A 7 10.23 6.17 3.25
C ARG A 7 9.40 4.92 3.52
N TYR A 8 9.89 3.74 3.13
CA TYR A 8 9.21 2.48 3.41
C TYR A 8 9.03 2.27 4.92
N ALA A 9 10.10 2.41 5.70
CA ALA A 9 10.07 2.24 7.16
C ALA A 9 9.02 3.14 7.82
N ARG A 10 8.99 4.43 7.44
CA ARG A 10 8.03 5.42 7.93
C ARG A 10 6.58 4.99 7.72
N HIS A 11 6.25 4.51 6.53
CA HIS A 11 4.87 4.10 6.19
C HIS A 11 4.50 2.74 6.75
N ALA A 12 5.44 1.80 6.77
CA ALA A 12 5.25 0.50 7.39
C ALA A 12 4.99 0.62 8.90
N ASP A 13 5.75 1.47 9.60
CA ASP A 13 5.52 1.73 11.03
C ASP A 13 4.17 2.42 11.28
N ALA A 14 3.79 3.36 10.42
CA ALA A 14 2.51 4.03 10.53
C ALA A 14 1.33 3.07 10.28
N PHE A 15 1.46 2.12 9.34
CA PHE A 15 0.47 1.07 9.11
C PHE A 15 0.39 0.08 10.28
N ALA A 16 1.53 -0.34 10.83
CA ALA A 16 1.57 -1.18 12.03
C ALA A 16 0.86 -0.52 13.22
N ALA A 17 1.08 0.79 13.42
CA ALA A 17 0.41 1.55 14.47
C ALA A 17 -1.11 1.62 14.23
N THR A 18 -1.55 1.77 12.98
CA THR A 18 -2.97 1.73 12.63
C THR A 18 -3.58 0.35 12.91
N ILE A 19 -2.92 -0.76 12.55
CA ILE A 19 -3.36 -2.13 12.89
C ILE A 19 -3.55 -2.27 14.40
N ALA A 20 -2.57 -1.83 15.20
CA ALA A 20 -2.62 -1.93 16.65
C ALA A 20 -3.75 -1.09 17.29
N ALA A 21 -4.21 -0.05 16.60
CA ALA A 21 -5.29 0.83 17.06
C ALA A 21 -6.69 0.36 16.63
N VAL A 22 -6.82 -0.66 15.78
CA VAL A 22 -8.12 -1.16 15.31
C VAL A 22 -8.93 -1.75 16.49
N PRO A 23 -10.16 -1.26 16.75
CA PRO A 23 -11.04 -1.89 17.73
C PRO A 23 -11.36 -3.34 17.36
N ALA A 24 -11.37 -4.23 18.35
CA ALA A 24 -11.54 -5.67 18.12
C ALA A 24 -12.85 -6.04 17.39
N ASP A 25 -13.90 -5.22 17.52
CA ASP A 25 -15.21 -5.40 16.90
C ASP A 25 -15.32 -4.80 15.49
N ARG A 26 -14.25 -4.18 14.96
CA ARG A 26 -14.26 -3.47 13.66
C ARG A 26 -13.59 -4.21 12.51
N TRP A 27 -13.02 -5.39 12.74
CA TRP A 27 -12.33 -6.16 11.70
C TRP A 27 -13.23 -6.59 10.54
N SER A 28 -14.53 -6.78 10.77
CA SER A 28 -15.51 -7.11 9.72
C SER A 28 -16.19 -5.89 9.08
N ALA A 29 -15.78 -4.67 9.43
CA ALA A 29 -16.36 -3.46 8.85
C ALA A 29 -15.94 -3.32 7.38
N GLN A 30 -16.89 -2.93 6.52
CA GLN A 30 -16.65 -2.66 5.11
C GLN A 30 -15.65 -1.52 4.94
N SER A 31 -14.58 -1.77 4.18
CA SER A 31 -13.62 -0.75 3.78
C SER A 31 -14.09 0.01 2.52
N PRO A 32 -13.45 1.14 2.18
CA PRO A 32 -13.69 1.82 0.91
C PRO A 32 -13.42 0.95 -0.33
N CYS A 33 -12.61 -0.11 -0.22
CA CYS A 33 -12.42 -1.10 -1.27
C CYS A 33 -13.64 -2.04 -1.31
N GLU A 34 -14.36 -2.06 -2.44
CA GLU A 34 -15.60 -2.82 -2.60
C GLU A 34 -15.38 -4.31 -2.29
N GLY A 35 -16.24 -4.88 -1.44
CA GLY A 35 -16.20 -6.29 -1.04
C GLY A 35 -15.12 -6.63 -0.01
N TRP A 36 -14.30 -5.67 0.42
CA TRP A 36 -13.23 -5.92 1.41
C TRP A 36 -13.61 -5.40 2.79
N THR A 37 -13.44 -6.23 3.79
CA THR A 37 -13.45 -5.82 5.19
C THR A 37 -12.12 -5.19 5.62
N ALA A 38 -12.09 -4.54 6.79
CA ALA A 38 -10.84 -4.06 7.39
C ALA A 38 -9.78 -5.17 7.54
N ALA A 39 -10.22 -6.42 7.82
CA ALA A 39 -9.34 -7.58 7.85
C ALA A 39 -8.75 -7.91 6.48
N ASP A 40 -9.54 -7.81 5.42
CA ASP A 40 -9.11 -8.11 4.06
C ASP A 40 -8.08 -7.09 3.57
N VAL A 41 -8.23 -5.81 3.95
CA VAL A 41 -7.23 -4.77 3.67
C VAL A 41 -5.86 -5.15 4.22
N VAL A 42 -5.78 -5.64 5.47
CA VAL A 42 -4.49 -6.04 6.06
C VAL A 42 -3.95 -7.31 5.39
N SER A 43 -4.81 -8.28 5.08
CA SER A 43 -4.41 -9.50 4.35
C SER A 43 -3.79 -9.15 3.00
N HIS A 44 -4.45 -8.27 2.23
CA HIS A 44 -3.96 -7.82 0.93
C HIS A 44 -2.60 -7.14 1.03
N VAL A 45 -2.40 -6.23 1.98
CA VAL A 45 -1.09 -5.58 2.18
C VAL A 45 0.00 -6.63 2.45
N VAL A 46 -0.28 -7.64 3.27
CA VAL A 46 0.65 -8.74 3.55
C VAL A 46 0.94 -9.55 2.28
N ASP A 47 -0.08 -9.86 1.49
CA ASP A 47 0.05 -10.60 0.24
C ASP A 47 0.87 -9.83 -0.81
N VAL A 48 0.68 -8.51 -0.91
CA VAL A 48 1.47 -7.63 -1.79
C VAL A 48 2.96 -7.68 -1.40
N HIS A 49 3.28 -7.60 -0.10
CA HIS A 49 4.67 -7.75 0.35
C HIS A 49 5.24 -9.13 -0.05
N GLY A 50 4.48 -10.21 0.21
CA GLY A 50 4.88 -11.57 -0.15
C GLY A 50 5.02 -11.80 -1.66
N MET A 51 4.21 -11.13 -2.47
CA MET A 51 4.29 -11.14 -3.93
C MET A 51 5.60 -10.52 -4.41
N PHE A 52 5.90 -9.28 -4.00
CA PHE A 52 7.12 -8.59 -4.44
C PHE A 52 8.40 -9.25 -3.91
N LEU A 53 8.39 -9.80 -2.70
CA LEU A 53 9.48 -10.66 -2.22
C LEU A 53 9.62 -11.92 -3.09
N GLY A 54 8.52 -12.50 -3.55
CA GLY A 54 8.52 -13.67 -4.44
C GLY A 54 9.13 -13.41 -5.81
N LEU A 55 8.95 -12.21 -6.37
CA LEU A 55 9.53 -11.83 -7.68
C LEU A 55 11.06 -11.87 -7.69
N VAL A 56 11.68 -11.77 -6.52
CA VAL A 56 13.13 -11.85 -6.32
C VAL A 56 13.56 -13.13 -5.58
N GLY A 57 12.68 -14.15 -5.55
CA GLY A 57 12.98 -15.46 -5.00
C GLY A 57 13.03 -15.53 -3.46
N ARG A 58 12.40 -14.58 -2.77
CA ARG A 58 12.48 -14.42 -1.30
C ARG A 58 11.13 -14.44 -0.60
N ARG A 59 10.11 -15.04 -1.22
CA ARG A 59 8.79 -15.22 -0.60
C ARG A 59 8.95 -15.99 0.72
N PRO A 60 8.35 -15.53 1.83
CA PRO A 60 8.39 -16.27 3.10
C PRO A 60 7.69 -17.63 2.95
N GLU A 61 8.25 -18.67 3.58
CA GLU A 61 7.68 -20.03 3.55
C GLU A 61 6.33 -20.12 4.27
N SER A 62 6.17 -19.33 5.33
CA SER A 62 4.94 -19.24 6.11
C SER A 62 4.74 -17.83 6.63
N VAL A 63 3.49 -17.42 6.74
CA VAL A 63 3.09 -16.15 7.36
C VAL A 63 2.22 -16.46 8.58
N PRO A 64 2.41 -15.79 9.73
CA PRO A 64 1.53 -15.93 10.89
C PRO A 64 0.05 -15.71 10.57
N GLU A 65 -0.84 -16.36 11.33
CA GLU A 65 -2.30 -16.16 11.18
C GLU A 65 -2.79 -14.83 11.80
N ASP A 66 -2.13 -14.38 12.87
CA ASP A 66 -2.43 -13.08 13.47
C ASP A 66 -2.03 -11.95 12.52
N ARG A 67 -2.93 -10.97 12.33
CA ARG A 67 -2.76 -9.89 11.34
C ARG A 67 -1.58 -8.97 11.66
N ALA A 68 -1.39 -8.64 12.95
CA ALA A 68 -0.31 -7.76 13.37
C ALA A 68 1.03 -8.49 13.24
N GLU A 69 1.09 -9.77 13.62
CA GLU A 69 2.28 -10.60 13.47
C GLU A 69 2.60 -10.88 11.99
N ALA A 70 1.59 -11.14 11.15
CA ALA A 70 1.73 -11.32 9.71
C ALA A 70 2.37 -10.10 9.05
N PHE A 71 1.82 -8.92 9.32
CA PHE A 71 2.37 -7.67 8.81
C PHE A 71 3.78 -7.39 9.36
N ALA A 72 3.99 -7.57 10.66
CA ALA A 72 5.32 -7.43 11.26
C ALA A 72 6.34 -8.41 10.66
N HIS A 73 5.90 -9.61 10.28
CA HIS A 73 6.73 -10.61 9.63
C HIS A 73 7.23 -10.16 8.26
N VAL A 74 6.32 -9.83 7.35
CA VAL A 74 6.69 -9.44 5.99
C VAL A 74 7.42 -8.10 5.96
N ARG A 75 7.05 -7.13 6.81
CA ARG A 75 7.70 -5.81 6.81
C ARG A 75 9.16 -5.87 7.21
N ARG A 76 9.51 -6.76 8.16
CA ARG A 76 10.89 -6.96 8.60
C ARG A 76 11.77 -7.52 7.49
N ILE A 77 11.23 -8.40 6.66
CA ILE A 77 11.96 -8.98 5.53
C ILE A 77 12.22 -7.90 4.49
N VAL A 78 11.18 -7.14 4.09
CA VAL A 78 11.34 -6.04 3.13
C VAL A 78 12.33 -4.99 3.66
N GLN A 79 12.22 -4.59 4.93
CA GLN A 79 13.15 -3.64 5.54
C GLN A 79 14.60 -4.15 5.49
N ALA A 80 14.85 -5.40 5.88
CA ALA A 80 16.19 -5.99 5.83
C ALA A 80 16.75 -6.12 4.41
N ASP A 81 15.87 -6.30 3.41
CA ASP A 81 16.27 -6.30 1.99
C ASP A 81 16.68 -4.91 1.52
N LEU A 82 15.91 -3.88 1.88
CA LEU A 82 16.22 -2.48 1.52
C LEU A 82 17.51 -1.98 2.17
N GLU A 83 17.83 -2.47 3.38
CA GLU A 83 19.06 -2.11 4.09
C GLU A 83 20.32 -2.80 3.53
N ASN A 84 20.15 -3.82 2.68
CA ASN A 84 21.25 -4.50 2.01
C ASN A 84 21.29 -4.10 0.52
N PRO A 85 22.30 -3.31 0.06
CA PRO A 85 22.35 -2.82 -1.32
C PRO A 85 22.30 -3.90 -2.41
N GLU A 86 22.87 -5.09 -2.18
CA GLU A 86 22.83 -6.18 -3.15
C GLU A 86 21.42 -6.79 -3.27
N ARG A 87 20.71 -6.89 -2.14
CA ARG A 87 19.32 -7.40 -2.11
C ARG A 87 18.33 -6.37 -2.64
N ALA A 88 18.52 -5.11 -2.27
CA ALA A 88 17.76 -3.96 -2.76
C ALA A 88 17.89 -3.81 -4.29
N GLY A 89 19.11 -3.98 -4.82
CA GLY A 89 19.41 -3.90 -6.25
C GLY A 89 19.10 -5.17 -7.06
N THR A 90 18.53 -6.22 -6.45
CA THR A 90 18.17 -7.44 -7.19
C THR A 90 17.14 -7.11 -8.27
N THR A 91 17.43 -7.46 -9.52
CA THR A 91 16.53 -7.23 -10.64
C THR A 91 15.59 -8.41 -10.89
N TYR A 92 14.42 -8.11 -11.42
CA TYR A 92 13.47 -9.11 -11.92
C TYR A 92 12.71 -8.54 -13.13
N ASP A 93 12.14 -9.42 -13.94
CA ASP A 93 11.29 -9.02 -15.08
C ASP A 93 9.82 -8.99 -14.64
N GLY A 94 9.19 -7.82 -14.72
CA GLY A 94 7.80 -7.60 -14.34
C GLY A 94 6.95 -6.97 -15.45
N MET A 95 5.70 -6.66 -15.12
CA MET A 95 4.75 -6.00 -16.04
C MET A 95 5.27 -4.67 -16.59
N PHE A 96 6.15 -3.99 -15.85
CA PHE A 96 6.72 -2.69 -16.21
C PHE A 96 8.17 -2.80 -16.73
N GLY A 97 8.57 -3.97 -17.24
CA GLY A 97 9.93 -4.27 -17.68
C GLY A 97 10.84 -4.75 -16.55
N THR A 98 12.13 -4.78 -16.83
CA THR A 98 13.16 -5.15 -15.84
C THR A 98 13.29 -4.03 -14.81
N GLN A 99 13.08 -4.36 -13.53
CA GLN A 99 13.14 -3.40 -12.43
C GLN A 99 13.94 -3.96 -11.25
N THR A 100 14.44 -3.09 -10.38
CA THR A 100 15.05 -3.48 -9.10
C THR A 100 13.99 -3.70 -8.02
N PHE A 101 14.32 -4.52 -7.03
CA PHE A 101 13.45 -4.75 -5.87
C PHE A 101 13.09 -3.45 -5.15
N GLU A 102 14.08 -2.60 -4.86
CA GLU A 102 13.86 -1.32 -4.17
C GLU A 102 12.94 -0.37 -4.95
N TRP A 103 13.06 -0.33 -6.28
CA TRP A 103 12.18 0.48 -7.11
C TRP A 103 10.72 0.03 -6.97
N SER A 104 10.48 -1.28 -6.96
CA SER A 104 9.15 -1.84 -6.80
C SER A 104 8.59 -1.69 -5.40
N VAL A 105 9.45 -1.73 -4.38
CA VAL A 105 9.03 -1.41 -3.02
C VAL A 105 8.58 0.06 -2.92
N ASP A 106 9.29 1.00 -3.55
CA ASP A 106 8.91 2.42 -3.51
C ASP A 106 7.65 2.73 -4.34
N ASN A 107 7.50 2.08 -5.50
CA ASN A 107 6.44 2.38 -6.46
C ASN A 107 5.18 1.55 -6.33
N PHE A 108 5.22 0.41 -5.62
CA PHE A 108 4.05 -0.43 -5.42
C PHE A 108 3.81 -0.74 -3.94
N VAL A 109 4.77 -1.33 -3.23
CA VAL A 109 4.54 -1.76 -1.84
C VAL A 109 4.29 -0.56 -0.91
N THR A 110 5.07 0.50 -1.06
CA THR A 110 4.94 1.73 -0.26
C THR A 110 3.72 2.54 -0.68
N PHE A 111 3.45 2.60 -1.98
CA PHE A 111 2.23 3.19 -2.53
C PHE A 111 0.98 2.52 -1.94
N ASP A 112 0.95 1.18 -1.95
CA ASP A 112 -0.15 0.34 -1.45
C ASP A 112 -0.36 0.54 0.05
N LEU A 113 0.73 0.57 0.82
CA LEU A 113 0.71 0.87 2.26
C LEU A 113 0.03 2.19 2.59
N VAL A 114 0.35 3.27 1.86
CA VAL A 114 -0.20 4.60 2.16
C VAL A 114 -1.71 4.65 1.91
N LEU A 115 -2.17 4.14 0.77
CA LEU A 115 -3.61 4.12 0.46
C LEU A 115 -4.38 3.19 1.40
N HIS A 116 -3.87 1.99 1.65
CA HIS A 116 -4.57 1.02 2.49
C HIS A 116 -4.52 1.36 3.98
N ARG A 117 -3.55 2.16 4.44
CA ARG A 117 -3.62 2.79 5.77
C ARG A 117 -4.85 3.68 5.90
N TRP A 118 -5.14 4.49 4.87
CA TRP A 118 -6.33 5.33 4.84
C TRP A 118 -7.61 4.49 4.80
N ASP A 119 -7.63 3.43 3.98
CA ASP A 119 -8.77 2.51 3.90
C ASP A 119 -9.08 1.84 5.24
N LEU A 120 -8.02 1.35 5.92
CA LEU A 120 -8.13 0.75 7.25
C LEU A 120 -8.66 1.76 8.26
N GLY A 121 -8.15 2.99 8.24
CA GLY A 121 -8.63 4.07 9.11
C GLY A 121 -10.12 4.35 8.90
N ARG A 122 -10.54 4.51 7.64
CA ARG A 122 -11.95 4.76 7.29
C ARG A 122 -12.86 3.61 7.68
N ALA A 123 -12.47 2.36 7.44
CA ALA A 123 -13.26 1.19 7.80
C ALA A 123 -13.49 1.08 9.32
N THR A 124 -12.50 1.51 10.11
CA THR A 124 -12.46 1.28 11.56
C THR A 124 -12.81 2.53 12.39
N GLY A 125 -13.05 3.67 11.73
CA GLY A 125 -13.37 4.94 12.39
C GLY A 125 -12.16 5.66 12.99
N LEU A 126 -10.95 5.32 12.54
CA LEU A 126 -9.72 6.02 12.91
C LEU A 126 -9.46 7.20 11.96
N GLU A 127 -9.06 8.33 12.52
CA GLU A 127 -8.62 9.48 11.75
C GLU A 127 -7.23 9.22 11.14
N VAL A 128 -7.20 9.05 9.81
CA VAL A 128 -5.97 8.88 9.03
C VAL A 128 -5.96 9.91 7.91
N VAL A 129 -4.89 10.70 7.86
CA VAL A 129 -4.62 11.68 6.81
C VAL A 129 -3.36 11.27 6.06
N ILE A 130 -3.44 11.24 4.73
CA ILE A 130 -2.25 11.01 3.90
C ILE A 130 -1.41 12.29 3.90
N PRO A 131 -0.10 12.21 4.23
CA PRO A 131 0.80 13.36 4.18
C PRO A 131 0.82 14.03 2.80
N GLU A 132 0.93 15.35 2.75
CA GLU A 132 0.85 16.13 1.50
C GLU A 132 1.95 15.76 0.48
N ASP A 133 3.16 15.44 0.98
CA ASP A 133 4.27 14.94 0.15
C ASP A 133 3.91 13.60 -0.50
N GLU A 134 3.24 12.71 0.23
CA GLU A 134 2.75 11.44 -0.30
C GLU A 134 1.57 11.62 -1.25
N VAL A 135 0.65 12.53 -0.98
CA VAL A 135 -0.44 12.86 -1.91
C VAL A 135 0.14 13.24 -3.27
N THR A 136 1.13 14.13 -3.27
CA THR A 136 1.80 14.59 -4.49
C THR A 136 2.54 13.46 -5.21
N ARG A 137 3.32 12.66 -4.46
CA ARG A 137 4.11 11.55 -5.01
C ARG A 137 3.22 10.48 -5.64
N ILE A 138 2.19 10.06 -4.91
CA ILE A 138 1.26 9.01 -5.31
C ILE A 138 0.40 9.49 -6.49
N ALA A 139 -0.05 10.75 -6.51
CA ALA A 139 -0.75 11.30 -7.67
C ALA A 139 0.12 11.23 -8.95
N GLY A 140 1.41 11.54 -8.85
CA GLY A 140 2.34 11.37 -9.98
C GLY A 140 2.47 9.91 -10.44
N GLN A 141 2.48 8.95 -9.51
CA GLN A 141 2.53 7.52 -9.82
C GLN A 141 1.23 7.04 -10.49
N VAL A 142 0.06 7.44 -9.97
CA VAL A 142 -1.25 7.12 -10.56
C VAL A 142 -1.34 7.66 -11.98
N GLN A 143 -0.86 8.88 -12.24
CA GLN A 143 -0.84 9.46 -13.58
C GLN A 143 0.07 8.71 -14.56
N GLY A 144 1.10 8.02 -14.05
CA GLY A 144 1.99 7.17 -14.85
C GLY A 144 1.37 5.83 -15.24
N ILE A 145 0.28 5.40 -14.60
CA ILE A 145 -0.43 4.17 -14.95
C ILE A 145 -1.28 4.42 -16.21
N PRO A 146 -1.16 3.56 -17.25
CA PRO A 146 -1.97 3.69 -18.46
C PRO A 146 -3.46 3.84 -18.14
N GLN A 147 -4.14 4.73 -18.84
CA GLN A 147 -5.54 5.04 -18.55
C GLN A 147 -6.42 3.79 -18.64
N GLU A 148 -6.15 2.89 -19.57
CA GLU A 148 -6.90 1.65 -19.76
C GLU A 148 -6.77 0.72 -18.53
N VAL A 149 -5.62 0.73 -17.86
CA VAL A 149 -5.38 -0.06 -16.63
C VAL A 149 -6.10 0.56 -15.43
N ARG A 150 -6.20 1.89 -15.38
CA ARG A 150 -6.98 2.61 -14.35
C ARG A 150 -8.48 2.41 -14.55
N ASP A 151 -8.97 2.54 -15.79
CA ASP A 151 -10.38 2.41 -16.15
C ASP A 151 -10.89 0.97 -16.02
N ALA A 152 -10.01 -0.04 -16.20
CA ALA A 152 -10.35 -1.44 -16.01
C ALA A 152 -10.67 -1.82 -14.55
N GLY A 153 -10.34 -0.95 -13.59
CA GLY A 153 -10.58 -1.21 -12.17
C GLY A 153 -9.76 -2.38 -11.60
N THR A 154 -8.71 -2.81 -12.31
CA THR A 154 -7.90 -3.99 -11.94
C THR A 154 -6.85 -3.69 -10.87
N VAL A 155 -6.40 -2.44 -10.80
CA VAL A 155 -5.40 -1.98 -9.81
C VAL A 155 -6.05 -1.12 -8.72
N PHE A 156 -7.10 -0.38 -9.07
CA PHE A 156 -7.90 0.46 -8.17
C PHE A 156 -9.38 0.22 -8.40
N GLY A 157 -10.24 0.70 -7.50
CA GLY A 157 -11.66 0.87 -7.86
C GLY A 157 -11.82 1.89 -8.99
N SER A 158 -12.95 1.86 -9.68
CA SER A 158 -13.25 2.82 -10.75
C SER A 158 -13.14 4.26 -10.25
N ALA A 159 -12.44 5.12 -11.00
CA ALA A 159 -12.27 6.52 -10.64
C ALA A 159 -13.61 7.23 -10.46
N LEU A 160 -13.66 8.12 -9.46
CA LEU A 160 -14.84 8.91 -9.11
C LEU A 160 -14.62 10.38 -9.52
N THR A 161 -15.72 11.11 -9.74
CA THR A 161 -15.67 12.57 -9.93
C THR A 161 -15.79 13.28 -8.57
N PRO A 162 -14.72 13.91 -8.05
CA PRO A 162 -14.80 14.68 -6.81
C PRO A 162 -15.50 16.04 -7.03
N PRO A 163 -15.89 16.75 -5.95
CA PRO A 163 -16.30 18.15 -6.03
C PRO A 163 -15.26 19.03 -6.77
N SER A 164 -15.71 20.07 -7.47
CA SER A 164 -14.80 20.92 -8.28
C SER A 164 -13.75 21.67 -7.45
N ASP A 165 -14.08 21.96 -6.19
CA ASP A 165 -13.23 22.60 -5.19
C ASP A 165 -12.52 21.60 -4.26
N ALA A 166 -12.58 20.30 -4.55
CA ALA A 166 -11.91 19.27 -3.76
C ALA A 166 -10.39 19.50 -3.68
N ASP A 167 -9.83 19.27 -2.50
CA ASP A 167 -8.39 19.33 -2.26
C ASP A 167 -7.62 18.18 -2.95
N ALA A 168 -6.29 18.27 -2.96
CA ALA A 168 -5.43 17.28 -3.61
C ALA A 168 -5.61 15.86 -3.04
N HIS A 169 -5.82 15.76 -1.73
CA HIS A 169 -6.05 14.51 -1.03
C HIS A 169 -7.34 13.83 -1.52
N THR A 170 -8.44 14.58 -1.58
CA THR A 170 -9.74 14.09 -2.06
C THR A 170 -9.68 13.70 -3.54
N ARG A 171 -8.96 14.46 -4.36
CA ARG A 171 -8.76 14.14 -5.78
C ARG A 171 -7.99 12.84 -5.98
N LEU A 172 -6.88 12.65 -5.25
CA LEU A 172 -6.11 11.40 -5.29
C LEU A 172 -6.98 10.19 -4.91
N LEU A 173 -7.76 10.32 -3.83
CA LEU A 173 -8.65 9.25 -3.39
C LEU A 173 -9.72 8.96 -4.46
N ALA A 174 -10.33 10.00 -5.03
CA ALA A 174 -11.30 9.83 -6.10
C ALA A 174 -10.70 9.14 -7.34
N GLU A 175 -9.49 9.51 -7.75
CA GLU A 175 -8.76 8.89 -8.87
C GLU A 175 -8.46 7.40 -8.64
N THR A 176 -8.40 6.98 -7.37
CA THR A 176 -8.16 5.59 -6.97
C THR A 176 -9.44 4.88 -6.48
N GLY A 177 -10.61 5.43 -6.81
CA GLY A 177 -11.92 4.83 -6.55
C GLY A 177 -12.47 4.99 -5.14
N ARG A 178 -11.85 5.86 -4.32
CA ARG A 178 -12.22 6.08 -2.92
C ARG A 178 -13.02 7.37 -2.77
N LYS A 179 -14.18 7.28 -2.13
CA LYS A 179 -15.00 8.45 -1.80
C LYS A 179 -14.59 9.05 -0.46
N ALA A 180 -14.18 10.32 -0.46
CA ALA A 180 -13.68 11.03 0.72
C ALA A 180 -14.50 12.28 1.13
N TRP A 181 -15.66 12.48 0.50
CA TRP A 181 -16.58 13.62 0.68
C TRP A 181 -18.02 13.15 0.94
#